data_AF-A0AAW9KS67-F1
#
_entry.id   AF-A0AAW9KS67-F1
#
_cell.length_a   1.000
_cell.length_b   1.000
_cell.length_c   1.000
_cell.angle_alpha   90.00
_cell.angle_beta   90.00
_cell.angle_gamma   90.00
#
_symmetry.space_group_name_H-M   'P 1'
#
loop_
_entity.id
_entity.type
_entity.pdbx_description
1 polymer ?
#
loop_
_entity_poly.entity_id
_entity_poly.type
_entity_poly.pdbx_seq_one_letter_code
_entity_poly.pdbx_strand_id
1 'polypeptide(L)'
;DLFITSDFMLSRLNGVIENLVVYPKNMLKNLALSGGLVFSQRVLLELPKKGLSREESYSIVQENAMKIWEVLQQGAFKNADENLFLNALLNDERLKKYLSEDEIKACFDYSYYTKNVGAIFKRVFE
;
A
#
# COMPACT_ATOMS: atom_id res chain seq x y z
N ASP A 1 17.94 40.45 4.40
CA ASP A 1 18.27 39.13 3.84
C ASP A 1 17.18 38.09 4.09
N LEU A 2 16.83 37.75 5.34
CA LEU A 2 15.88 36.66 5.64
C LEU A 2 14.50 36.78 4.93
N PHE A 3 13.88 37.96 4.96
CA PHE A 3 12.58 38.20 4.31
C PHE A 3 12.66 38.16 2.78
N ILE A 4 13.72 38.72 2.19
CA ILE A 4 13.94 38.75 0.73
C ILE A 4 14.15 37.32 0.21
N THR A 5 14.96 36.52 0.91
CA THR A 5 15.19 35.12 0.53
C THR A 5 13.90 34.30 0.64
N SER A 6 13.11 34.51 1.70
CA SER A 6 11.85 33.77 1.88
C SER A 6 10.83 34.11 0.79
N ASP A 7 10.69 35.39 0.44
CA ASP A 7 9.82 35.85 -0.65
C ASP A 7 10.21 35.20 -1.99
N PHE A 8 11.51 35.21 -2.31
CA PHE A 8 12.03 34.55 -3.49
C PHE A 8 11.76 33.03 -3.51
N MET A 9 11.96 32.35 -2.37
CA MET A 9 11.70 30.91 -2.26
C MET A 9 10.22 30.56 -2.47
N LEU A 10 9.30 31.34 -1.90
CA LEU A 10 7.86 31.13 -2.06
C LEU A 10 7.42 31.36 -3.50
N SER A 11 7.89 32.45 -4.11
CA SER A 11 7.63 32.75 -5.53
C SER A 11 8.14 31.62 -6.44
N ARG A 12 9.35 31.11 -6.18
CA ARG A 12 9.91 30.00 -6.95
C ARG A 12 9.14 28.70 -6.76
N LEU A 13 8.77 28.38 -5.52
CA LEU A 13 8.00 27.17 -5.21
C LEU A 13 6.64 27.19 -5.90
N ASN A 14 5.95 28.33 -5.93
CA ASN A 14 4.66 28.47 -6.60
C ASN A 14 4.78 28.05 -8.08
N GLY A 15 5.78 28.57 -8.80
CA GLY A 15 6.02 28.19 -10.19
C GLY A 15 6.39 26.71 -10.37
N VAL A 16 7.08 26.08 -9.41
CA VAL A 16 7.37 24.63 -9.45
C VAL A 16 6.09 23.82 -9.29
N ILE A 17 5.22 24.17 -8.34
CA ILE A 17 3.96 23.45 -8.10
C ILE A 17 3.01 23.61 -9.28
N GLU A 18 2.88 24.83 -9.83
CA GLU A 18 2.01 25.12 -10.98
C GLU A 18 2.40 24.32 -12.22
N ASN A 19 3.71 24.13 -12.46
CA ASN A 19 4.23 23.44 -13.64
C ASN A 19 4.61 21.98 -13.36
N LEU A 20 4.24 21.43 -12.20
CA LEU A 20 4.61 20.08 -11.82
C LEU A 20 3.91 19.04 -12.71
N VAL A 21 4.68 18.29 -13.49
CA VAL A 21 4.16 17.20 -14.31
C VAL A 21 4.02 15.93 -13.47
N VAL A 22 2.78 15.49 -13.25
CA VAL A 22 2.47 14.28 -12.49
C VAL A 22 2.28 13.09 -13.43
N TYR A 23 2.84 11.93 -13.08
CA TYR A 23 2.73 10.69 -13.85
C TYR A 23 1.97 9.59 -13.06
N PRO A 24 0.63 9.56 -13.10
CA PRO A 24 -0.18 8.61 -12.33
C PRO A 24 0.17 7.15 -12.59
N LYS A 25 0.50 6.80 -13.84
CA LYS A 25 0.90 5.43 -14.22
C LYS A 25 2.18 4.99 -13.49
N ASN A 26 3.15 5.89 -13.34
CA ASN A 26 4.39 5.59 -12.62
C ASN A 26 4.14 5.48 -11.11
N MET A 27 3.21 6.26 -10.57
CA MET A 27 2.81 6.14 -9.16
C MET A 27 2.21 4.76 -8.87
N LEU A 28 1.27 4.30 -9.72
CA LEU A 28 0.69 2.96 -9.60
C LEU A 28 1.73 1.87 -9.79
N LYS A 29 2.59 1.99 -10.81
CA LYS A 29 3.70 1.06 -11.03
C LYS A 29 4.62 0.97 -9.79
N ASN A 30 4.94 2.09 -9.16
CA ASN A 30 5.79 2.09 -7.96
C ASN A 30 5.12 1.39 -6.77
N LEU A 31 3.80 1.49 -6.64
CA LEU A 31 3.05 0.70 -5.64
C LEU A 31 3.11 -0.80 -5.96
N ALA A 32 2.96 -1.17 -7.24
CA ALA A 32 3.07 -2.54 -7.73
C ALA A 32 4.44 -3.18 -7.45
N LEU A 33 5.53 -2.39 -7.43
CA LEU A 33 6.88 -2.87 -7.11
C LEU A 33 7.00 -3.50 -5.72
N SER A 34 6.07 -3.20 -4.80
CA SER A 34 6.02 -3.85 -3.49
C SER A 34 5.53 -5.30 -3.54
N GLY A 35 5.11 -5.81 -4.70
CA GLY A 35 4.57 -7.17 -4.85
C GLY A 35 3.29 -7.40 -4.05
N GLY A 36 2.54 -6.34 -3.73
CA GLY A 36 1.32 -6.38 -2.93
C GLY A 36 1.53 -6.25 -1.41
N LEU A 37 2.77 -6.06 -0.93
CA LEU A 37 3.07 -5.93 0.50
C LEU A 37 2.37 -4.75 1.20
N VAL A 38 2.00 -3.71 0.44
CA VAL A 38 1.20 -2.57 0.96
C VAL A 38 -0.14 -3.02 1.57
N PHE A 39 -0.66 -4.18 1.16
CA PHE A 39 -1.92 -4.75 1.66
C PHE A 39 -1.75 -5.61 2.94
N SER A 40 -0.52 -5.86 3.39
CA SER A 40 -0.23 -6.69 4.59
C SER A 40 -1.00 -6.22 5.82
N GLN A 41 -1.07 -4.91 6.05
CA GLN A 41 -1.82 -4.34 7.18
C GLN A 41 -3.32 -4.63 7.06
N ARG A 42 -3.90 -4.57 5.85
CA ARG A 42 -5.32 -4.85 5.65
C ARG A 42 -5.65 -6.28 6.05
N VAL A 43 -4.85 -7.24 5.58
CA VAL A 43 -5.00 -8.66 5.90
C VAL A 43 -4.84 -8.91 7.40
N LEU A 44 -3.84 -8.29 8.03
CA LEU A 44 -3.61 -8.36 9.47
C LEU A 44 -4.80 -7.87 10.31
N LEU A 45 -5.56 -6.90 9.81
CA LEU A 45 -6.73 -6.35 10.51
C LEU A 45 -8.01 -7.18 10.32
N GLU A 46 -8.10 -7.98 9.26
CA GLU A 46 -9.25 -8.85 9.02
C GLU A 46 -9.18 -10.17 9.81
N LEU A 47 -7.98 -10.73 10.01
CA LEU A 47 -7.80 -12.00 10.72
C LEU A 47 -8.35 -12.00 12.17
N PRO A 48 -8.12 -10.96 13.01
CA PRO A 48 -8.71 -10.90 14.34
C PRO A 48 -10.24 -10.82 14.34
N LYS A 49 -10.85 -10.24 13.30
CA LYS A 49 -12.32 -10.20 13.17
C LYS A 49 -12.91 -11.58 12.87
N LYS A 50 -12.09 -12.51 12.38
CA LYS A 50 -12.44 -13.92 12.11
C LYS A 50 -12.10 -14.86 13.27
N GLY A 51 -11.66 -14.32 14.40
CA GLY A 51 -11.43 -15.08 15.63
C GLY A 51 -9.99 -15.56 15.84
N LEU A 52 -9.04 -15.13 15.00
CA LEU A 52 -7.62 -15.42 15.21
C LEU A 52 -7.02 -14.45 16.25
N SER A 53 -6.08 -14.92 17.08
CA SER A 53 -5.38 -14.01 17.99
C SER A 53 -4.54 -12.99 17.21
N ARG A 54 -4.31 -11.81 17.79
CA ARG A 54 -3.49 -10.77 17.15
C ARG A 54 -2.06 -11.24 16.91
N GLU A 55 -1.51 -12.02 17.84
CA GLU A 55 -0.15 -12.54 17.77
C GLU A 55 -0.01 -13.56 16.64
N GLU A 56 -0.92 -14.52 16.53
CA GLU A 56 -0.93 -15.49 15.42
C GLU A 56 -1.18 -14.79 14.07
N SER A 57 -2.09 -13.81 14.04
CA SER A 57 -2.34 -13.01 12.84
C SER A 57 -1.06 -12.31 12.37
N TYR A 58 -0.29 -11.75 13.31
CA TYR A 58 0.96 -11.09 13.02
C TYR A 58 2.01 -12.07 12.51
N SER A 59 2.19 -13.22 13.16
CA SER A 59 3.13 -14.27 12.74
C SER A 59 2.84 -14.75 11.31
N ILE A 60 1.57 -15.08 10.98
CA ILE A 60 1.20 -15.56 9.65
C ILE A 60 1.46 -14.50 8.57
N VAL A 61 1.02 -13.26 8.80
CA VAL A 61 1.18 -12.18 7.81
C VAL A 61 2.66 -11.83 7.64
N GLN A 62 3.42 -11.77 8.73
CA GLN A 62 4.84 -11.45 8.71
C GLN A 62 5.65 -12.53 7.98
N GLU A 63 5.41 -13.81 8.25
CA GLU A 63 6.08 -14.93 7.58
C GLU A 63 5.88 -14.86 6.05
N ASN A 64 4.65 -14.62 5.60
CA ASN A 64 4.36 -14.50 4.17
C ASN A 64 4.95 -13.22 3.56
N ALA A 65 4.93 -12.10 4.30
CA ALA A 65 5.52 -10.85 3.84
C ALA A 65 7.04 -10.96 3.68
N MET A 66 7.74 -11.62 4.60
CA MET A 66 9.20 -11.80 4.56
C MET A 66 9.65 -12.65 3.37
N LYS A 67 8.89 -13.71 3.02
CA LYS A 67 9.17 -14.51 1.82
C LYS A 67 9.16 -13.66 0.55
N ILE A 68 8.16 -12.79 0.42
CA ILE A 68 8.08 -11.88 -0.74
C ILE A 68 9.21 -10.85 -0.69
N TRP A 69 9.51 -10.30 0.48
CA TRP A 69 10.61 -9.35 0.64
C TRP A 69 11.96 -9.93 0.19
N GLU A 70 12.28 -11.17 0.58
CA GLU A 70 13.50 -11.85 0.15
C GLU A 70 13.55 -12.06 -1.36
N VAL A 71 12.43 -12.44 -1.98
CA VAL A 71 12.33 -12.58 -3.45
C VAL A 71 12.53 -11.23 -4.15
N LEU A 72 12.00 -10.14 -3.59
CA LEU A 72 12.18 -8.78 -4.11
C LEU A 72 13.65 -8.35 -4.05
N GLN A 73 14.35 -8.67 -2.96
CA GLN A 73 15.77 -8.33 -2.77
C GLN A 73 16.70 -9.03 -3.77
N GLN A 74 16.32 -10.21 -4.26
CA GLN A 74 17.11 -10.98 -5.23
C GLN A 74 17.00 -10.45 -6.67
N GLY A 75 16.31 -9.32 -6.90
CA GLY A 75 16.18 -8.70 -8.21
C GLY A 75 15.35 -9.51 -9.21
N ALA A 76 14.57 -10.49 -8.73
CA ALA A 76 13.73 -11.37 -9.54
C ALA A 76 12.53 -10.64 -10.21
N PHE A 77 12.35 -9.35 -9.96
CA PHE A 77 11.26 -8.54 -10.46
C PHE A 77 11.50 -8.07 -11.91
N LYS A 78 11.49 -9.02 -12.86
CA LYS A 78 11.47 -8.68 -14.31
C LYS A 78 10.08 -8.31 -14.81
N ASN A 79 9.02 -8.79 -14.15
CA ASN A 79 7.64 -8.46 -14.47
C ASN A 79 6.94 -8.07 -13.17
N ALA A 80 6.23 -6.94 -13.19
CA ALA A 80 5.55 -6.38 -12.03
C ALA A 80 4.30 -7.19 -11.68
N ASP A 81 4.47 -8.41 -11.18
CA ASP A 81 3.36 -9.19 -10.66
C ASP A 81 2.92 -8.58 -9.32
N GLU A 82 1.88 -7.76 -9.39
CA GLU A 82 1.18 -7.13 -8.25
C GLU A 82 0.66 -8.15 -7.22
N ASN A 83 0.64 -9.44 -7.60
CA ASN A 83 -0.04 -10.50 -6.88
C ASN A 83 0.91 -11.48 -6.18
N LEU A 84 2.21 -11.23 -6.07
CA LEU A 84 3.12 -12.15 -5.37
C LEU A 84 2.68 -12.40 -3.92
N PHE A 85 2.39 -11.33 -3.17
CA PHE A 85 1.89 -11.45 -1.82
C PHE A 85 0.49 -12.08 -1.76
N LEU A 86 -0.40 -11.73 -2.70
CA LEU A 86 -1.72 -12.37 -2.81
C LEU A 86 -1.58 -13.89 -3.00
N ASN A 87 -0.72 -14.31 -3.92
CA ASN A 87 -0.46 -15.72 -4.20
C ASN A 87 0.16 -16.43 -3.01
N ALA A 88 1.06 -15.78 -2.26
CA ALA A 88 1.61 -16.35 -1.02
C ALA A 88 0.50 -16.61 0.01
N LEU A 89 -0.42 -15.67 0.21
CA LEU A 89 -1.55 -15.83 1.13
C LEU A 89 -2.55 -16.89 0.65
N LEU A 90 -2.82 -16.96 -0.66
CA LEU A 90 -3.68 -17.98 -1.26
C LEU A 90 -3.06 -19.38 -1.23
N ASN A 91 -1.75 -19.52 -0.97
CA ASN A 91 -1.10 -20.81 -0.79
C ASN A 91 -0.93 -21.19 0.70
N ASP A 92 -1.27 -20.29 1.63
CA ASP A 92 -1.16 -20.55 3.06
C ASP A 92 -2.44 -21.21 3.60
N GLU A 93 -2.34 -22.49 3.95
CA GLU A 93 -3.44 -23.26 4.52
C GLU A 93 -3.94 -22.71 5.87
N ARG A 94 -3.08 -22.03 6.64
CA ARG A 94 -3.48 -21.41 7.92
C ARG A 94 -4.48 -20.29 7.67
N LEU A 95 -4.28 -19.51 6.60
CA LEU A 95 -5.16 -18.40 6.19
C LEU A 95 -6.49 -18.90 5.62
N LYS A 96 -6.47 -19.95 4.79
CA LYS A 96 -7.69 -20.53 4.18
C LYS A 96 -8.70 -21.05 5.20
N LYS A 97 -8.27 -21.37 6.42
CA LYS A 97 -9.17 -21.79 7.51
C LYS A 97 -10.03 -20.65 8.04
N TYR A 98 -9.59 -19.40 7.91
CA TYR A 98 -10.25 -18.22 8.48
C TYR A 98 -10.83 -17.26 7.44
N LEU A 99 -10.20 -17.18 6.27
CA LEU A 99 -10.61 -16.31 5.17
C LEU A 99 -10.79 -17.13 3.90
N SER A 100 -11.90 -16.89 3.20
CA SER A 100 -12.11 -17.40 1.85
C SER A 100 -11.22 -16.67 0.84
N GLU A 101 -11.02 -17.26 -0.34
CA GLU A 101 -10.19 -16.64 -1.38
C GLU A 101 -10.73 -15.27 -1.82
N ASP A 102 -12.06 -15.10 -1.83
CA ASP A 102 -12.71 -13.84 -2.19
C ASP A 102 -12.48 -12.77 -1.11
N GLU A 103 -12.48 -13.15 0.17
CA GLU A 103 -12.17 -12.22 1.27
C GLU A 103 -10.70 -11.80 1.26
N ILE A 104 -9.79 -12.72 0.92
CA ILE A 104 -8.37 -12.40 0.74
C ILE A 104 -8.23 -11.43 -0.43
N LYS A 105 -8.85 -11.70 -1.59
CA LYS A 105 -8.82 -10.78 -2.75
C LYS A 105 -9.41 -9.41 -2.43
N ALA A 106 -10.49 -9.35 -1.65
CA ALA A 106 -11.11 -8.08 -1.23
C ALA A 106 -10.18 -7.22 -0.35
N CYS A 107 -9.17 -7.81 0.28
CA CYS A 107 -8.16 -7.04 1.01
C CYS A 107 -7.20 -6.27 0.08
N PHE A 108 -7.09 -6.66 -1.19
CA PHE A 108 -6.19 -6.09 -2.20
C PHE A 108 -6.86 -4.99 -3.03
N ASP A 109 -7.68 -4.16 -2.38
CA ASP A 109 -8.35 -3.01 -3.01
C ASP A 109 -7.78 -1.68 -2.48
N TYR A 110 -7.24 -0.86 -3.39
CA TYR A 110 -6.71 0.47 -3.08
C TYR A 110 -7.78 1.46 -2.59
N SER A 111 -9.04 1.27 -3.00
CA SER A 111 -10.16 2.18 -2.69
C SER A 111 -10.40 2.30 -1.18
N TYR A 112 -10.04 1.27 -0.42
CA TYR A 112 -10.13 1.29 1.04
C TYR A 112 -9.22 2.33 1.68
N TYR A 113 -8.05 2.58 1.11
CA TYR A 113 -7.10 3.57 1.62
C TYR A 113 -7.50 5.00 1.25
N THR A 114 -8.24 5.17 0.15
CA THR A 114 -8.70 6.48 -0.33
C THR A 114 -10.13 6.84 0.09
N LYS A 115 -10.83 5.97 0.82
CA LYS A 115 -12.25 6.18 1.22
C LYS A 115 -12.51 7.51 1.95
N ASN A 116 -11.52 8.03 2.66
CA ASN A 116 -11.64 9.26 3.45
C ASN A 116 -11.18 10.52 2.71
N VAL A 117 -10.68 10.40 1.47
CA VAL A 117 -10.15 11.55 0.70
C VAL A 117 -11.23 12.63 0.53
N GLY A 118 -12.45 12.24 0.15
CA GLY A 118 -13.56 13.20 -0.01
C GLY A 118 -13.90 13.95 1.27
N ALA A 119 -13.90 13.28 2.42
CA ALA A 119 -14.16 13.91 3.72
C ALA A 119 -13.05 14.89 4.14
N ILE A 120 -11.79 14.61 3.78
CA ILE A 120 -10.66 15.51 4.04
C ILE A 120 -10.76 16.75 3.14
N PHE A 121 -11.01 16.57 1.84
CA PHE A 121 -11.16 17.69 0.90
C PHE A 121 -12.31 18.61 1.31
N LYS A 122 -13.44 18.03 1.73
CA LYS A 122 -14.58 18.80 2.24
C LYS A 122 -14.17 19.76 3.36
N ARG A 123 -13.39 19.32 4.35
CA ARG A 123 -12.98 20.17 5.48
C ARG A 123 -12.00 21.28 5.13
N VAL A 124 -11.28 21.14 4.01
CA VAL A 124 -10.22 22.09 3.62
C VAL A 124 -10.78 23.16 2.68
N PHE A 125 -11.74 22.80 1.83
CA PHE A 125 -12.24 23.67 0.77
C PHE A 125 -13.71 24.10 0.93
N GLU A 126 -14.46 23.50 1.85
CA GLU A 126 -15.82 23.93 2.26
C GLU A 126 -15.83 24.36 3.75
#